data_AF-A0A8H9HJ27-F1
#
_entry.id   AF-A0A8H9HJ27-F1
#
_cell.length_a   1.000
_cell.length_b   1.000
_cell.length_c   1.000
_cell.angle_alpha   90.00
_cell.angle_beta   90.00
_cell.angle_gamma   90.00
#
_symmetry.space_group_name_H-M   'P 1'
#
loop_
_entity.id
_entity.type
_entity.pdbx_description
1 polymer ?
#
loop_
_entity_poly.entity_id
_entity_poly.type
_entity_poly.pdbx_seq_one_letter_code
_entity_poly.pdbx_strand_id
1 'polypeptide(L)'
;MGAVTHTAPAPSPAELAAAVPGLAEYLRPATLLNPYAAQPVPGASGIGGPALWAVGAPWPHCTARHPEDEYLIPRSAPVPPTVPTALITLAHLRAEDAPHLPWPEGTDLLQVLWCPNDHDDIQGERFYYGPAVELHWHRAADLAPATPPPPRCSQEDYYLPQPCALRPEQVLDLPDRDELQEELAYAVREFTARQGIEYQRDHGRADGWKLGGWPSWHSTDLVPIDCGRCGERMNHLLTVESGGDPGLCVGRHGELHVFVCPVDVTHPVGLDLQ
;
A
#
# COMPACT_ATOMS: atom_id res chain seq x y z
N MET A 1 -27.84 -31.97 -11.19
CA MET A 1 -28.09 -30.52 -11.04
C MET A 1 -27.20 -29.84 -12.05
N GLY A 2 -27.79 -29.14 -13.03
CA GLY A 2 -27.07 -28.60 -14.17
C GLY A 2 -26.13 -27.48 -13.76
N ALA A 3 -24.91 -27.49 -14.31
CA ALA A 3 -23.99 -26.37 -14.22
C ALA A 3 -24.63 -25.16 -14.91
N VAL A 4 -25.02 -24.15 -14.12
CA VAL A 4 -25.39 -22.85 -14.65
C VAL A 4 -24.08 -22.22 -15.14
N THR A 5 -23.84 -22.33 -16.43
CA THR A 5 -22.76 -21.58 -17.10
C THR A 5 -23.27 -20.16 -17.28
N HIS A 6 -23.02 -19.29 -16.29
CA HIS A 6 -23.24 -17.86 -16.45
C HIS A 6 -22.35 -17.37 -17.59
N THR A 7 -22.98 -17.03 -18.71
CA THR A 7 -22.32 -16.66 -19.98
C THR A 7 -22.26 -15.15 -20.19
N ALA A 8 -22.70 -14.36 -19.20
CA ALA A 8 -22.53 -12.91 -19.19
C ALA A 8 -21.25 -12.56 -18.41
N PRO A 9 -20.42 -11.62 -18.91
CA PRO A 9 -19.32 -11.09 -18.14
C PRO A 9 -19.86 -10.47 -16.84
N ALA A 10 -19.10 -10.61 -15.76
CA ALA A 10 -19.45 -10.06 -14.48
C ALA A 10 -19.50 -8.51 -14.56
N PRO A 11 -20.47 -7.83 -13.92
CA PRO A 11 -20.65 -6.38 -14.03
C PRO A 11 -19.44 -5.62 -13.49
N SER A 12 -19.02 -4.56 -14.16
CA SER A 12 -18.00 -3.66 -13.63
C SER A 12 -18.43 -3.00 -12.31
N PRO A 13 -17.47 -2.52 -11.49
CA PRO A 13 -17.78 -1.74 -10.28
C PRO A 13 -18.71 -0.55 -10.55
N ALA A 14 -18.57 0.12 -11.70
CA ALA A 14 -19.45 1.21 -12.12
C ALA A 14 -20.89 0.75 -12.39
N GLU A 15 -21.07 -0.40 -13.05
CA GLU A 15 -22.39 -0.98 -13.30
C GLU A 15 -23.07 -1.39 -12.00
N LEU A 16 -22.33 -1.97 -11.05
CA LEU A 16 -22.84 -2.29 -9.72
C LEU A 16 -23.25 -1.03 -8.95
N ALA A 17 -22.39 -0.01 -8.94
CA ALA A 17 -22.66 1.28 -8.30
C ALA A 17 -23.91 1.97 -8.86
N ALA A 18 -24.17 1.83 -10.17
CA ALA A 18 -25.37 2.36 -10.81
C ALA A 18 -26.62 1.53 -10.49
N ALA A 19 -26.48 0.23 -10.26
CA ALA A 19 -27.59 -0.69 -10.03
C ALA A 19 -28.06 -0.74 -8.57
N VAL A 20 -27.17 -0.50 -7.60
CA VAL A 20 -27.49 -0.53 -6.16
C VAL A 20 -27.49 0.89 -5.59
N PRO A 21 -28.67 1.44 -5.21
CA PRO A 21 -28.76 2.77 -4.62
C PRO A 21 -27.85 2.93 -3.39
N GLY A 22 -27.10 4.03 -3.34
CA GLY A 22 -26.15 4.35 -2.27
C GLY A 22 -24.72 3.83 -2.51
N LEU A 23 -24.52 2.83 -3.36
CA LEU A 23 -23.18 2.25 -3.59
C LEU A 23 -22.25 3.21 -4.36
N ALA A 24 -22.79 4.09 -5.21
CA ALA A 24 -22.00 5.06 -5.95
C ALA A 24 -21.21 6.04 -5.07
N GLU A 25 -21.60 6.25 -3.81
CA GLU A 25 -20.86 7.10 -2.86
C GLU A 25 -19.54 6.46 -2.39
N TYR A 26 -19.42 5.14 -2.55
CA TYR A 26 -18.24 4.38 -2.18
C TYR A 26 -17.28 4.12 -3.35
N LEU A 27 -17.67 4.49 -4.57
CA LEU A 27 -16.85 4.26 -5.76
C LEU A 27 -15.65 5.20 -5.76
N ARG A 28 -14.44 4.62 -5.77
CA ARG A 28 -13.18 5.39 -5.76
C ARG A 28 -12.31 5.05 -6.98
N PRO A 29 -11.59 6.03 -7.54
CA PRO A 29 -10.55 5.72 -8.52
C PRO A 29 -9.39 5.00 -7.84
N ALA A 30 -8.81 4.05 -8.55
CA ALA A 30 -7.58 3.37 -8.18
C ALA A 30 -6.70 3.13 -9.41
N THR A 31 -5.41 2.86 -9.19
CA THR A 31 -4.51 2.34 -10.22
C THR A 31 -3.96 1.00 -9.75
N LEU A 32 -4.22 -0.07 -10.51
CA LEU A 32 -3.50 -1.33 -10.37
C LEU A 32 -2.11 -1.20 -11.00
N LEU A 33 -1.06 -1.53 -10.26
CA LEU A 33 0.32 -1.34 -10.69
C LEU A 33 0.83 -2.46 -11.58
N ASN A 34 0.28 -3.68 -11.43
CA ASN A 34 0.60 -4.86 -12.24
C ASN A 34 2.11 -5.03 -12.50
N PRO A 35 2.91 -5.25 -11.43
CA PRO A 35 4.35 -5.43 -11.58
C PRO A 35 4.69 -6.65 -12.42
N TYR A 36 5.77 -6.55 -13.19
CA TYR A 36 6.33 -7.68 -13.93
C TYR A 36 7.86 -7.63 -13.92
N ALA A 37 8.50 -8.80 -13.89
CA ALA A 37 9.95 -8.97 -13.87
C ALA A 37 10.63 -8.31 -15.08
N ALA A 38 11.13 -7.08 -14.88
CA ALA A 38 11.86 -6.29 -15.86
C ALA A 38 12.51 -5.10 -15.14
N GLN A 39 13.66 -4.65 -15.65
CA GLN A 39 14.30 -3.46 -15.11
C GLN A 39 13.43 -2.22 -15.37
N PRO A 40 13.08 -1.44 -14.33
CA PRO A 40 12.37 -0.17 -14.51
C PRO A 40 13.18 0.78 -15.40
N VAL A 41 12.49 1.49 -16.29
CA VAL A 41 13.11 2.60 -17.02
C VAL A 41 13.45 3.70 -16.00
N PRO A 42 14.67 4.26 -15.99
CA PRO A 42 15.03 5.34 -15.09
C PRO A 42 14.06 6.51 -15.18
N GLY A 43 13.51 6.91 -14.03
CA GLY A 43 12.56 8.02 -13.92
C GLY A 43 11.11 7.69 -14.30
N ALA A 44 10.81 6.48 -14.78
CA ALA A 44 9.44 5.97 -14.90
C ALA A 44 8.98 5.31 -13.59
N SER A 45 7.69 5.00 -13.48
CA SER A 45 7.19 4.23 -12.35
C SER A 45 7.77 2.81 -12.35
N GLY A 46 8.11 2.30 -11.16
CA GLY A 46 8.81 1.05 -11.00
C GLY A 46 8.98 0.65 -9.55
N ILE A 47 9.22 -0.64 -9.32
CA ILE A 47 9.53 -1.22 -8.01
C ILE A 47 10.98 -1.69 -8.02
N GLY A 48 11.69 -1.53 -6.89
CA GLY A 48 13.07 -2.00 -6.72
C GLY A 48 14.09 -1.43 -7.72
N GLY A 49 13.71 -0.35 -8.42
CA GLY A 49 14.53 0.29 -9.45
C GLY A 49 15.77 1.01 -8.90
N PRO A 50 16.61 1.58 -9.77
CA PRO A 50 17.81 2.30 -9.34
C PRO A 50 17.42 3.43 -8.37
N ALA A 51 18.15 3.53 -7.27
CA ALA A 51 17.95 4.57 -6.28
C ALA A 51 18.12 5.95 -6.92
N LEU A 52 17.13 6.82 -6.73
CA LEU A 52 17.16 8.22 -7.09
C LEU A 52 17.12 9.05 -5.81
N TRP A 53 17.88 10.13 -5.72
CA TRP A 53 17.84 11.03 -4.57
C TRP A 53 18.21 12.47 -4.93
N ALA A 54 17.85 13.40 -4.06
CA ALA A 54 18.25 14.79 -4.17
C ALA A 54 19.77 14.94 -4.03
N VAL A 55 20.39 15.64 -4.98
CA VAL A 55 21.85 15.81 -5.03
C VAL A 55 22.35 16.53 -3.79
N GLY A 56 23.31 15.91 -3.09
CA GLY A 56 23.94 16.48 -1.88
C GLY A 56 23.10 16.35 -0.60
N ALA A 57 21.87 15.85 -0.69
CA ALA A 57 21.08 15.51 0.49
C ALA A 57 21.56 14.17 1.11
N PRO A 58 21.54 14.03 2.44
CA PRO A 58 21.84 12.76 3.08
C PRO A 58 20.77 11.72 2.72
N TRP A 59 21.17 10.46 2.59
CA TRP A 59 20.22 9.37 2.37
C TRP A 59 19.37 9.13 3.63
N PRO A 60 18.06 8.82 3.52
CA PRO A 60 17.20 8.55 4.67
C PRO A 60 17.58 7.28 5.44
N HIS A 61 17.42 7.33 6.76
CA HIS A 61 17.67 6.18 7.64
C HIS A 61 16.52 6.01 8.62
N CYS A 62 16.08 4.76 8.80
CA CYS A 62 15.23 4.37 9.90
C CYS A 62 16.02 4.43 11.20
N THR A 63 15.47 5.11 12.20
CA THR A 63 15.98 5.12 13.59
C THR A 63 15.00 4.49 14.58
N ALA A 64 13.92 3.88 14.09
CA ALA A 64 12.99 3.17 14.94
C ALA A 64 13.62 1.88 15.47
N ARG A 65 13.06 1.37 16.56
CA ARG A 65 13.51 0.14 17.20
C ARG A 65 13.11 -1.05 16.34
N HIS A 66 13.99 -2.05 16.23
CA HIS A 66 13.66 -3.33 15.61
C HIS A 66 13.52 -4.42 16.68
N PRO A 67 12.49 -5.29 16.63
CA PRO A 67 12.30 -6.37 17.60
C PRO A 67 13.48 -7.35 17.67
N GLU A 68 14.18 -7.58 16.57
CA GLU A 68 15.36 -8.45 16.50
C GLU A 68 16.52 -7.97 17.37
N ASP A 69 16.63 -6.66 17.63
CA ASP A 69 17.63 -6.11 18.54
C ASP A 69 17.40 -6.65 19.97
N GLU A 70 16.17 -7.00 20.33
CA GLU A 70 15.80 -7.51 21.66
C GLU A 70 16.33 -8.93 21.93
N TYR A 71 16.54 -9.78 20.92
CA TYR A 71 17.13 -11.12 21.16
C TYR A 71 18.61 -11.05 21.55
N LEU A 72 19.28 -9.93 21.28
CA LEU A 72 20.67 -9.68 21.65
C LEU A 72 20.79 -8.91 22.98
N ILE A 73 19.67 -8.42 23.55
CA ILE A 73 19.66 -7.49 24.69
C ILE A 73 18.59 -7.92 25.72
N PRO A 74 18.96 -8.27 26.96
CA PRO A 74 17.98 -8.59 27.99
C PRO A 74 16.97 -7.45 28.20
N ARG A 75 15.67 -7.75 28.37
CA ARG A 75 14.60 -6.76 28.63
C ARG A 75 14.88 -5.77 29.77
N SER A 76 15.81 -6.10 30.66
CA SER A 76 16.24 -5.28 31.81
C SER A 76 17.46 -4.39 31.53
N ALA A 77 18.10 -4.51 30.37
CA ALA A 77 19.23 -3.68 29.98
C ALA A 77 18.76 -2.33 29.42
N PRO A 78 19.56 -1.26 29.57
CA PRO A 78 19.32 -0.01 28.84
C PRO A 78 19.28 -0.31 27.34
N VAL A 79 18.21 0.10 26.65
CA VAL A 79 18.13 -0.02 25.19
C VAL A 79 19.33 0.75 24.60
N PRO A 80 20.29 0.07 23.96
CA PRO A 80 21.38 0.75 23.29
C PRO A 80 20.80 1.65 22.19
N PRO A 81 21.51 2.73 21.82
CA PRO A 81 21.07 3.55 20.70
C PRO A 81 20.87 2.65 19.47
N THR A 82 19.66 2.68 18.92
CA THR A 82 19.30 1.98 17.68
C THR A 82 20.32 2.34 16.61
N VAL A 83 20.98 1.34 16.04
CA VAL A 83 21.88 1.58 14.91
C VAL A 83 21.01 1.93 13.71
N PRO A 84 21.15 3.12 13.09
CA PRO A 84 20.28 3.49 11.99
C PRO A 84 20.41 2.53 10.81
N THR A 85 19.27 2.17 10.20
CA THR A 85 19.19 1.33 9.01
C THR A 85 18.89 2.22 7.80
N ALA A 86 19.74 2.17 6.76
CA ALA A 86 19.44 2.88 5.52
C ALA A 86 18.12 2.36 4.93
N LEU A 87 17.20 3.26 4.59
CA LEU A 87 15.95 2.86 3.92
C LEU A 87 16.27 2.38 2.52
N ILE A 88 15.51 1.40 2.02
CA ILE A 88 15.58 1.01 0.62
C ILE A 88 14.45 1.68 -0.17
N THR A 89 14.66 1.84 -1.47
CA THR A 89 13.59 2.23 -2.39
C THR A 89 12.69 1.04 -2.65
N LEU A 90 11.44 1.12 -2.18
CA LEU A 90 10.40 0.16 -2.57
C LEU A 90 9.91 0.49 -3.98
N ALA A 91 9.44 1.73 -4.20
CA ALA A 91 8.85 2.13 -5.47
C ALA A 91 9.09 3.61 -5.80
N HIS A 92 9.11 3.91 -7.10
CA HIS A 92 8.91 5.24 -7.66
C HIS A 92 7.60 5.24 -8.43
N LEU A 93 6.79 6.29 -8.27
CA LEU A 93 5.47 6.39 -8.89
C LEU A 93 5.31 7.78 -9.49
N ARG A 94 4.93 7.84 -10.76
CA ARG A 94 4.68 9.08 -11.50
C ARG A 94 3.25 9.54 -11.32
N ALA A 95 3.05 10.86 -11.25
CA ALA A 95 1.71 11.43 -11.16
C ALA A 95 0.80 11.06 -12.34
N GLU A 96 1.37 10.85 -13.53
CA GLU A 96 0.61 10.41 -14.71
C GLU A 96 -0.03 9.01 -14.56
N ASP A 97 0.59 8.12 -13.77
CA ASP A 97 0.09 6.77 -13.53
C ASP A 97 -0.96 6.72 -12.42
N ALA A 98 -1.03 7.74 -11.56
CA ALA A 98 -1.97 7.82 -10.44
C ALA A 98 -2.47 9.26 -10.21
N PRO A 99 -3.19 9.85 -11.19
CA PRO A 99 -3.58 11.26 -11.14
C PRO A 99 -4.62 11.58 -10.06
N HIS A 100 -5.29 10.56 -9.51
CA HIS A 100 -6.29 10.69 -8.44
C HIS A 100 -5.69 10.82 -7.04
N LEU A 101 -4.37 10.61 -6.88
CA LEU A 101 -3.72 10.75 -5.58
C LEU A 101 -3.58 12.22 -5.16
N PRO A 102 -3.46 12.49 -3.84
CA PRO A 102 -3.35 13.85 -3.31
C PRO A 102 -1.94 14.45 -3.51
N TRP A 103 -1.52 14.65 -4.75
CA TRP A 103 -0.21 15.21 -5.10
C TRP A 103 -0.02 16.62 -4.53
N PRO A 104 1.02 16.85 -3.69
CA PRO A 104 1.40 18.20 -3.29
C PRO A 104 1.74 19.09 -4.48
N GLU A 105 1.47 20.39 -4.34
CA GLU A 105 1.75 21.37 -5.40
C GLU A 105 3.22 21.30 -5.85
N GLY A 106 3.41 21.20 -7.17
CA GLY A 106 4.75 21.18 -7.79
C GLY A 106 5.46 19.83 -7.78
N THR A 107 4.83 18.77 -7.26
CA THR A 107 5.38 17.40 -7.27
C THR A 107 4.78 16.55 -8.39
N ASP A 108 5.58 15.67 -8.98
CA ASP A 108 5.18 14.76 -10.06
C ASP A 108 5.74 13.33 -9.88
N LEU A 109 6.41 13.06 -8.76
CA LEU A 109 6.97 11.77 -8.41
C LEU A 109 6.86 11.49 -6.91
N LEU A 110 6.34 10.32 -6.56
CA LEU A 110 6.29 9.78 -5.20
C LEU A 110 7.36 8.69 -5.09
N GLN A 111 8.32 8.87 -4.17
CA GLN A 111 9.21 7.79 -3.74
C GLN A 111 8.64 7.17 -2.47
N VAL A 112 8.43 5.85 -2.51
CA VAL A 112 8.10 5.05 -1.32
C VAL A 112 9.39 4.39 -0.88
N LEU A 113 9.89 4.82 0.28
CA LEU A 113 11.05 4.23 0.93
C LEU A 113 10.57 3.43 2.14
N TRP A 114 11.31 2.39 2.50
CA TRP A 114 10.98 1.65 3.71
C TRP A 114 12.19 0.98 4.38
N CYS A 115 12.04 0.67 5.66
CA CYS A 115 13.01 -0.11 6.42
C CYS A 115 12.83 -1.59 6.07
N PRO A 116 13.88 -2.32 5.67
CA PRO A 116 13.80 -3.74 5.36
C PRO A 116 13.82 -4.64 6.61
N ASN A 117 13.34 -4.14 7.75
CA ASN A 117 13.23 -4.87 9.01
C ASN A 117 11.87 -4.64 9.65
N ASP A 118 11.49 -5.54 10.55
CA ASP A 118 10.23 -5.43 11.30
C ASP A 118 10.29 -4.35 12.38
N HIS A 119 9.12 -3.80 12.68
CA HIS A 119 8.88 -2.82 13.73
C HIS A 119 7.57 -3.12 14.44
N ASP A 120 7.57 -3.03 15.77
CA ASP A 120 6.41 -3.34 16.61
C ASP A 120 5.84 -2.14 17.40
N ASP A 121 6.50 -0.97 17.32
CA ASP A 121 6.17 0.20 18.15
C ASP A 121 5.99 1.52 17.35
N ILE A 122 5.81 1.43 16.03
CA ILE A 122 5.76 2.61 15.14
C ILE A 122 4.34 3.09 14.79
N GLN A 123 3.29 2.40 15.22
CA GLN A 123 1.88 2.73 14.93
C GLN A 123 1.06 3.10 16.17
N GLY A 124 1.72 3.54 17.23
CA GLY A 124 1.09 3.95 18.49
C GLY A 124 0.55 2.77 19.27
N GLU A 125 -0.70 2.84 19.73
CA GLU A 125 -1.35 1.75 20.50
C GLU A 125 -1.83 0.59 19.61
N ARG A 126 -1.79 0.76 18.28
CA ARG A 126 -2.24 -0.26 17.34
C ARG A 126 -1.15 -1.30 17.17
N PHE A 127 -1.56 -2.57 17.21
CA PHE A 127 -0.67 -3.66 16.89
C PHE A 127 -0.22 -3.54 15.43
N TYR A 128 1.09 -3.53 15.23
CA TYR A 128 1.74 -3.53 13.93
C TYR A 128 3.00 -4.37 14.06
N TYR A 129 3.34 -5.13 13.03
CA TYR A 129 4.59 -5.90 12.98
C TYR A 129 5.05 -5.97 11.54
N GLY A 130 5.78 -4.96 11.08
CA GLY A 130 6.14 -4.85 9.66
C GLY A 130 7.13 -3.72 9.38
N PRO A 131 7.38 -3.40 8.10
CA PRO A 131 8.36 -2.39 7.72
C PRO A 131 7.92 -0.97 8.10
N ALA A 132 8.86 -0.10 8.45
CA ALA A 132 8.58 1.33 8.57
C ALA A 132 8.58 1.95 7.17
N VAL A 133 7.53 2.70 6.80
CA VAL A 133 7.38 3.31 5.48
C VAL A 133 7.54 4.83 5.57
N GLU A 134 8.28 5.40 4.63
CA GLU A 134 8.38 6.84 4.41
C GLU A 134 7.95 7.20 2.99
N LEU A 135 7.19 8.29 2.88
CA LEU A 135 6.72 8.83 1.61
C LEU A 135 7.44 10.14 1.34
N HIS A 136 8.09 10.21 0.19
CA HIS A 136 8.77 11.43 -0.24
C HIS A 136 8.19 11.91 -1.56
N TRP A 137 7.58 13.10 -1.53
CA TRP A 137 6.95 13.74 -2.67
C TRP A 137 7.95 14.70 -3.31
N HIS A 138 8.29 14.45 -4.57
CA HIS A 138 9.34 15.15 -5.28
C HIS A 138 8.85 15.72 -6.59
N ARG A 139 9.61 16.69 -7.09
CA ARG A 139 9.72 16.92 -8.51
C ARG A 139 10.78 15.98 -9.07
N ALA A 140 10.45 15.17 -10.05
CA ALA A 140 11.35 14.18 -10.64
C ALA A 140 12.62 14.81 -11.24
N ALA A 141 12.51 16.04 -11.75
CA ALA A 141 13.64 16.79 -12.30
C ALA A 141 14.72 17.14 -11.26
N ASP A 142 14.38 17.08 -9.97
CA ASP A 142 15.30 17.41 -8.87
C ASP A 142 16.05 16.18 -8.35
N LEU A 143 15.73 14.99 -8.88
CA LEU A 143 16.35 13.73 -8.49
C LEU A 143 17.42 13.28 -9.48
N ALA A 144 18.47 12.65 -8.95
CA ALA A 144 19.55 12.06 -9.74
C ALA A 144 19.85 10.63 -9.25
N PRO A 145 20.48 9.78 -10.09
CA PRO A 145 20.98 8.49 -9.65
C PRO A 145 21.84 8.60 -8.39
N ALA A 146 21.55 7.76 -7.40
CA ALA A 146 22.22 7.71 -6.12
C ALA A 146 22.76 6.30 -5.84
N THR A 147 23.71 6.21 -4.91
CA THR A 147 24.23 4.95 -4.39
C THR A 147 23.99 4.93 -2.89
N PRO A 148 22.85 4.39 -2.43
CA PRO A 148 22.54 4.36 -1.01
C PRO A 148 23.53 3.47 -0.26
N PRO A 149 23.75 3.72 1.04
CA PRO A 149 24.46 2.78 1.89
C PRO A 149 23.74 1.42 1.87
N PRO A 150 24.48 0.29 1.99
CA PRO A 150 23.84 -1.01 2.09
C PRO A 150 22.97 -1.05 3.36
N PRO A 151 21.70 -1.49 3.27
CA PRO A 151 20.84 -1.61 4.43
C PRO A 151 21.34 -2.73 5.35
N ARG A 152 21.07 -2.59 6.65
CA ARG A 152 21.16 -3.70 7.60
C ARG A 152 19.85 -4.46 7.52
N CYS A 153 19.90 -5.72 7.09
CA CYS A 153 18.74 -6.61 7.03
C CYS A 153 18.94 -7.73 8.04
N SER A 154 17.96 -7.94 8.93
CA SER A 154 17.99 -9.01 9.92
C SER A 154 17.47 -10.34 9.37
N GLN A 155 16.56 -10.28 8.39
CA GLN A 155 16.06 -11.42 7.64
C GLN A 155 16.39 -11.25 6.16
N GLU A 156 17.13 -12.20 5.60
CA GLU A 156 17.44 -12.22 4.17
C GLU A 156 16.14 -12.51 3.39
N ASP A 157 15.85 -11.65 2.40
CA ASP A 157 14.91 -11.85 1.29
C ASP A 157 13.40 -11.56 1.44
N TYR A 158 12.86 -11.15 2.60
CA TYR A 158 11.41 -10.86 2.71
C TYR A 158 11.01 -9.45 2.23
N TYR A 159 11.80 -8.42 2.60
CA TYR A 159 11.49 -7.01 2.33
C TYR A 159 12.33 -6.39 1.21
N LEU A 160 13.07 -7.20 0.45
CA LEU A 160 13.88 -6.72 -0.66
C LEU A 160 13.19 -7.06 -2.00
N PRO A 161 12.55 -6.09 -2.66
CA PRO A 161 11.86 -6.35 -3.91
C PRO A 161 12.85 -6.61 -5.06
N GLN A 162 12.50 -7.50 -5.98
CA GLN A 162 13.15 -7.56 -7.28
C GLN A 162 12.78 -6.34 -8.12
N PRO A 163 13.70 -5.81 -8.96
CA PRO A 163 13.36 -4.72 -9.87
C PRO A 163 12.25 -5.12 -10.85
N CYS A 164 11.15 -4.37 -10.84
CA CYS A 164 9.98 -4.61 -11.68
C CYS A 164 9.49 -3.33 -12.36
N ALA A 165 9.30 -3.40 -13.67
CA ALA A 165 8.51 -2.42 -14.40
C ALA A 165 7.02 -2.64 -14.12
N LEU A 166 6.21 -1.60 -14.33
CA LEU A 166 4.78 -1.59 -14.01
C LEU A 166 3.93 -1.51 -15.28
N ARG A 167 2.70 -2.01 -15.19
CA ARG A 167 1.64 -1.76 -16.19
C ARG A 167 0.43 -1.11 -15.50
N PRO A 168 0.52 0.20 -15.21
CA PRO A 168 -0.54 0.91 -14.53
C PRO A 168 -1.87 0.80 -15.29
N GLU A 169 -2.92 0.39 -14.58
CA GLU A 169 -4.28 0.30 -15.09
C GLU A 169 -5.21 1.10 -14.17
N GLN A 170 -5.84 2.13 -14.72
CA GLN A 170 -6.84 2.91 -13.98
C GLN A 170 -8.14 2.13 -13.91
N VAL A 171 -8.60 1.89 -12.68
CA VAL A 171 -9.82 1.16 -12.39
C VAL A 171 -10.70 1.97 -11.45
N LEU A 172 -11.97 1.58 -11.37
CA LEU A 172 -12.85 2.01 -10.30
C LEU A 172 -12.94 0.89 -9.28
N ASP A 173 -12.86 1.26 -8.02
CA ASP A 173 -12.73 0.35 -6.90
C ASP A 173 -13.89 0.59 -5.94
N LEU A 174 -14.46 -0.51 -5.46
CA LEU A 174 -15.45 -0.51 -4.40
C LEU A 174 -14.76 -1.00 -3.11
N PRO A 175 -15.40 -0.88 -1.94
CA PRO A 175 -14.80 -1.35 -0.71
C PRO A 175 -15.12 -2.81 -0.42
N ASP A 176 -14.39 -3.38 0.53
CA ASP A 176 -14.84 -4.59 1.22
C ASP A 176 -16.22 -4.38 1.87
N ARG A 177 -16.97 -5.46 2.04
CA ARG A 177 -18.29 -5.46 2.67
C ARG A 177 -18.30 -4.75 4.02
N ASP A 178 -17.23 -4.90 4.79
CA ASP A 178 -17.18 -4.42 6.17
C ASP A 178 -17.02 -2.88 6.27
N GLU A 179 -16.66 -2.21 5.17
CA GLU A 179 -16.68 -0.73 5.06
C GLU A 179 -18.08 -0.19 4.68
N LEU A 180 -18.98 -1.05 4.21
CA LEU A 180 -20.34 -0.65 3.85
C LEU A 180 -21.23 -0.59 5.09
N GLN A 181 -22.19 0.35 5.10
CA GLN A 181 -23.28 0.33 6.08
C GLN A 181 -24.07 -0.99 5.95
N GLU A 182 -24.57 -1.51 7.07
CA GLU A 182 -25.17 -2.85 7.16
C GLU A 182 -26.30 -3.07 6.14
N GLU A 183 -27.20 -2.09 6.00
CA GLU A 183 -28.31 -2.15 5.05
C GLU A 183 -27.84 -2.15 3.60
N LEU A 184 -26.81 -1.37 3.29
CA LEU A 184 -26.21 -1.32 1.96
C LEU A 184 -25.46 -2.62 1.65
N ALA A 185 -24.68 -3.14 2.59
CA ALA A 185 -24.00 -4.43 2.48
C ALA A 185 -25.00 -5.56 2.20
N TYR A 186 -26.15 -5.54 2.88
CA TYR A 186 -27.25 -6.48 2.62
C TYR A 186 -27.81 -6.32 1.20
N ALA A 187 -28.09 -5.09 0.77
CA ALA A 187 -28.65 -4.81 -0.55
C ALA A 187 -27.70 -5.23 -1.69
N VAL A 188 -26.40 -4.95 -1.54
CA VAL A 188 -25.35 -5.37 -2.48
C VAL A 188 -25.31 -6.89 -2.59
N ARG A 189 -25.25 -7.60 -1.46
CA ARG A 189 -25.20 -9.06 -1.45
C ARG A 189 -26.43 -9.69 -2.10
N GLU A 190 -27.63 -9.18 -1.80
CA GLU A 190 -28.87 -9.63 -2.43
C GLU A 190 -28.86 -9.40 -3.94
N PHE A 191 -28.35 -8.26 -4.39
CA PHE A 191 -28.24 -7.94 -5.81
C PHE A 191 -27.25 -8.87 -6.53
N THR A 192 -26.02 -9.02 -6.04
CA THR A 192 -25.00 -9.86 -6.67
C THR A 192 -25.40 -11.33 -6.65
N ALA A 193 -26.03 -11.81 -5.56
CA ALA A 193 -26.51 -13.20 -5.46
C ALA A 193 -27.55 -13.53 -6.55
N ARG A 194 -28.44 -12.59 -6.90
CA ARG A 194 -29.41 -12.77 -8.00
C ARG A 194 -28.75 -12.85 -9.37
N GLN A 195 -27.54 -12.32 -9.51
CA GLN A 195 -26.73 -12.40 -10.72
C GLN A 195 -25.78 -13.61 -10.71
N GLY A 196 -25.79 -14.43 -9.65
CA GLY A 196 -24.92 -15.59 -9.51
C GLY A 196 -23.48 -15.24 -9.13
N ILE A 197 -23.26 -14.09 -8.49
CA ILE A 197 -21.95 -13.48 -8.26
C ILE A 197 -21.74 -13.20 -6.76
N GLU A 198 -20.51 -13.37 -6.28
CA GLU A 198 -20.11 -13.07 -4.90
C GLU A 198 -19.40 -11.70 -4.86
N TYR A 199 -20.02 -10.70 -4.22
CA TYR A 199 -19.49 -9.33 -4.15
C TYR A 199 -18.01 -9.29 -3.77
N GLN A 200 -17.62 -9.88 -2.63
CA GLN A 200 -16.24 -9.80 -2.12
C GLN A 200 -15.21 -10.42 -3.06
N ARG A 201 -15.56 -11.51 -3.77
CA ARG A 201 -14.64 -12.21 -4.65
C ARG A 201 -14.53 -11.57 -6.02
N ASP A 202 -15.66 -11.11 -6.56
CA ASP A 202 -15.76 -10.80 -7.98
C ASP A 202 -15.72 -9.29 -8.26
N HIS A 203 -16.08 -8.43 -7.29
CA HIS A 203 -16.31 -6.99 -7.55
C HIS A 203 -16.07 -6.03 -6.40
N GLY A 204 -15.85 -6.54 -5.19
CA GLY A 204 -15.78 -5.74 -3.99
C GLY A 204 -14.56 -4.86 -4.03
N ARG A 205 -13.38 -5.46 -4.28
CA ARG A 205 -12.09 -4.78 -4.21
C ARG A 205 -11.23 -5.20 -5.40
N ALA A 206 -10.48 -4.26 -5.95
CA ALA A 206 -9.39 -4.55 -6.87
C ALA A 206 -8.20 -5.11 -6.07
N ASP A 207 -7.90 -6.40 -6.26
CA ASP A 207 -6.75 -7.08 -5.67
C ASP A 207 -5.45 -6.69 -6.40
N GLY A 208 -4.30 -6.90 -5.78
CA GLY A 208 -3.02 -6.53 -6.36
C GLY A 208 -2.31 -5.37 -5.68
N TRP A 209 -1.09 -5.13 -6.15
CA TRP A 209 -0.40 -3.87 -5.93
C TRP A 209 -1.22 -2.71 -6.50
N LYS A 210 -1.63 -1.77 -5.64
CA LYS A 210 -2.66 -0.78 -5.98
C LYS A 210 -2.40 0.58 -5.35
N LEU A 211 -2.73 1.64 -6.07
CA LEU A 211 -2.75 3.02 -5.57
C LEU A 211 -4.16 3.58 -5.45
N GLY A 212 -4.51 4.15 -4.30
CA GLY A 212 -5.85 4.66 -4.03
C GLY A 212 -6.89 3.54 -3.87
N GLY A 213 -8.15 3.82 -4.18
CA GLY A 213 -9.23 2.86 -3.94
C GLY A 213 -9.45 2.53 -2.46
N TRP A 214 -9.62 1.25 -2.17
CA TRP A 214 -9.89 0.72 -0.83
C TRP A 214 -8.89 -0.38 -0.43
N PRO A 215 -8.53 -0.48 0.86
CA PRO A 215 -7.76 -1.62 1.37
C PRO A 215 -8.64 -2.89 1.42
N SER A 216 -8.04 -4.07 1.61
CA SER A 216 -8.79 -5.25 2.05
C SER A 216 -8.97 -5.26 3.55
N TRP A 217 -9.89 -6.10 4.04
CA TRP A 217 -10.01 -6.47 5.45
C TRP A 217 -10.26 -7.99 5.57
N HIS A 218 -9.70 -8.80 4.67
CA HIS A 218 -10.07 -10.22 4.58
C HIS A 218 -9.42 -11.07 5.68
N SER A 219 -8.30 -10.61 6.26
CA SER A 219 -7.55 -11.33 7.31
C SER A 219 -7.64 -10.68 8.68
N THR A 220 -8.09 -9.43 8.77
CA THR A 220 -8.19 -8.64 10.00
C THR A 220 -9.54 -7.97 10.09
N ASP A 221 -10.02 -7.70 11.31
CA ASP A 221 -11.19 -6.86 11.48
C ASP A 221 -10.91 -5.45 10.94
N LEU A 222 -11.95 -4.77 10.41
CA LEU A 222 -11.81 -3.38 9.98
C LEU A 222 -11.41 -2.51 11.18
N VAL A 223 -10.18 -2.00 11.13
CA VAL A 223 -9.67 -1.04 12.12
C VAL A 223 -9.56 0.32 11.46
N PRO A 224 -10.38 1.30 11.87
CA PRO A 224 -10.24 2.65 11.37
C PRO A 224 -8.83 3.21 11.60
N ILE A 225 -8.25 3.78 10.56
CA ILE A 225 -6.95 4.44 10.63
C ILE A 225 -7.19 5.94 10.63
N ASP A 226 -6.99 6.54 11.81
CA ASP A 226 -7.07 7.98 12.01
C ASP A 226 -5.68 8.59 12.10
N CYS A 227 -5.54 9.82 11.61
CA CYS A 227 -4.28 10.53 11.63
C CYS A 227 -3.91 10.90 13.07
N GLY A 228 -2.77 10.41 13.57
CA GLY A 228 -2.31 10.71 14.93
C GLY A 228 -2.02 12.19 15.20
N ARG A 229 -1.98 13.05 14.17
CA ARG A 229 -1.76 14.50 14.31
C ARG A 229 -3.04 15.33 14.35
N CYS A 230 -3.99 15.09 13.45
CA CYS A 230 -5.21 15.90 13.33
C CYS A 230 -6.50 15.13 13.65
N GLY A 231 -6.45 13.81 13.82
CA GLY A 231 -7.60 12.97 14.15
C GLY A 231 -8.51 12.63 12.97
N GLU A 232 -8.22 13.13 11.77
CA GLU A 232 -9.03 12.84 10.59
C GLU A 232 -8.81 11.41 10.08
N ARG A 233 -9.89 10.81 9.56
CA ARG A 233 -9.85 9.48 8.95
C ARG A 233 -8.90 9.49 7.75
N MET A 234 -7.92 8.60 7.76
CA MET A 234 -6.92 8.52 6.70
C MET A 234 -7.46 7.82 5.45
N ASN A 235 -6.93 8.23 4.30
CA ASN A 235 -7.24 7.62 3.00
C ASN A 235 -6.21 6.55 2.66
N HIS A 236 -6.67 5.45 2.07
CA HIS A 236 -5.77 4.44 1.52
C HIS A 236 -4.95 5.01 0.37
N LEU A 237 -3.63 4.86 0.45
CA LEU A 237 -2.68 5.31 -0.57
C LEU A 237 -2.16 4.15 -1.40
N LEU A 238 -1.65 3.10 -0.76
CA LEU A 238 -0.91 2.02 -1.41
C LEU A 238 -1.21 0.68 -0.75
N THR A 239 -1.51 -0.33 -1.56
CA THR A 239 -1.47 -1.75 -1.21
C THR A 239 -0.18 -2.37 -1.75
N VAL A 240 0.55 -3.05 -0.88
CA VAL A 240 1.72 -3.88 -1.19
C VAL A 240 1.34 -5.32 -0.89
N GLU A 241 1.13 -6.12 -1.94
CA GLU A 241 0.72 -7.52 -1.81
C GLU A 241 1.93 -8.45 -1.86
N SER A 242 1.89 -9.50 -1.03
CA SER A 242 2.89 -10.57 -1.03
C SER A 242 2.76 -11.49 -2.25
N GLY A 243 3.89 -12.06 -2.67
CA GLY A 243 3.96 -13.05 -3.74
C GLY A 243 4.21 -12.45 -5.11
N GLY A 244 4.05 -13.28 -6.15
CA GLY A 244 4.23 -12.89 -7.55
C GLY A 244 5.51 -12.12 -7.83
N ASP A 245 5.46 -11.25 -8.84
CA ASP A 245 6.39 -10.13 -8.96
C ASP A 245 5.92 -9.02 -8.00
N PRO A 246 6.80 -8.34 -7.25
CA PRO A 246 8.27 -8.32 -7.31
C PRO A 246 8.97 -9.36 -6.41
N GLY A 247 8.32 -10.46 -6.05
CA GLY A 247 8.90 -11.50 -5.19
C GLY A 247 8.99 -11.09 -3.72
N LEU A 248 8.16 -10.15 -3.29
CA LEU A 248 8.14 -9.60 -1.94
C LEU A 248 7.22 -10.43 -1.04
N CYS A 249 7.51 -10.46 0.26
CA CYS A 249 6.64 -11.10 1.24
C CYS A 249 6.53 -10.21 2.48
N VAL A 250 5.29 -9.79 2.79
CA VAL A 250 4.95 -9.02 3.98
C VAL A 250 4.04 -9.83 4.90
N GLY A 251 4.27 -9.72 6.20
CA GLY A 251 3.51 -10.47 7.21
C GLY A 251 3.59 -11.98 6.99
N ARG A 252 2.43 -12.64 6.94
CA ARG A 252 2.33 -14.08 6.66
C ARG A 252 1.79 -14.35 5.27
N HIS A 253 2.46 -13.80 4.25
CA HIS A 253 1.96 -13.74 2.87
C HIS A 253 0.68 -12.92 2.75
N GLY A 254 0.59 -11.82 3.49
CA GLY A 254 -0.56 -10.92 3.48
C GLY A 254 -0.30 -9.68 2.65
N GLU A 255 -0.91 -8.59 3.08
CA GLU A 255 -0.88 -7.30 2.41
C GLU A 255 -0.52 -6.20 3.41
N LEU A 256 0.34 -5.27 2.98
CA LEU A 256 0.61 -4.03 3.69
C LEU A 256 -0.22 -2.91 3.06
N HIS A 257 -0.99 -2.22 3.88
CA HIS A 257 -1.75 -1.03 3.49
C HIS A 257 -1.10 0.22 4.08
N VAL A 258 -0.82 1.18 3.22
CA VAL A 258 -0.29 2.50 3.59
C VAL A 258 -1.38 3.54 3.42
N PHE A 259 -1.56 4.37 4.44
CA PHE A 259 -2.59 5.40 4.50
C PHE A 259 -1.97 6.78 4.67
N VAL A 260 -2.60 7.79 4.07
CA VAL A 260 -2.22 9.20 4.18
C VAL A 260 -3.35 10.05 4.74
N CYS A 261 -2.97 11.10 5.46
CA CYS A 261 -3.93 12.07 5.98
C CYS A 261 -4.56 12.86 4.83
N PRO A 262 -5.90 13.01 4.78
CA PRO A 262 -6.58 13.76 3.73
C PRO A 262 -6.35 15.28 3.83
N VAL A 263 -5.98 15.78 5.01
CA VAL A 263 -5.75 17.22 5.25
C VAL A 263 -4.35 17.65 4.82
N ASP A 264 -3.35 16.81 5.08
CA ASP A 264 -1.95 17.11 4.81
C ASP A 264 -1.16 15.80 4.68
N VAL A 265 -0.70 15.49 3.47
CA VAL A 265 0.04 14.25 3.16
C VAL A 265 1.44 14.20 3.79
N THR A 266 1.88 15.29 4.44
CA THR A 266 3.13 15.32 5.24
C THR A 266 2.92 14.86 6.68
N HIS A 267 1.67 14.66 7.11
CA HIS A 267 1.40 14.03 8.40
C HIS A 267 1.90 12.57 8.41
N PRO A 268 2.16 12.00 9.60
CA PRO A 268 2.61 10.61 9.71
C PRO A 268 1.67 9.64 8.99
N VAL A 269 2.25 8.66 8.30
CA VAL A 269 1.51 7.61 7.61
C VAL A 269 0.86 6.65 8.59
N GLY A 270 -0.31 6.15 8.22
CA GLY A 270 -0.95 5.03 8.88
C GLY A 270 -0.54 3.74 8.18
N LEU A 271 -0.22 2.70 8.95
CA LEU A 271 0.13 1.38 8.41
C LEU A 271 -0.77 0.32 9.02
N ASP A 272 -1.19 -0.60 8.18
CA ASP A 272 -1.88 -1.84 8.56
C ASP A 272 -1.25 -2.99 7.81
N LEU A 273 -0.97 -4.09 8.50
CA LEU A 273 -0.40 -5.30 7.90
C LEU A 273 -1.27 -6.49 8.26
N GLN A 274 -1.68 -7.22 7.22
CA GLN A 274 -2.63 -8.34 7.28
C GLN A 274 -1.95 -9.72 7.25
#